data_AF-A0A2E9IWN4-F1
#
_entry.id   AF-A0A2E9IWN4-F1
#
_cell.length_a   1.000
_cell.length_b   1.000
_cell.length_c   1.000
_cell.angle_alpha   90.00
_cell.angle_beta   90.00
_cell.angle_gamma   90.00
#
_symmetry.space_group_name_H-M   'P 1'
#
loop_
_entity.id
_entity.type
_entity.pdbx_description
1 polymer ?
#
loop_
_entity_poly.entity_id
_entity_poly.type
_entity_poly.pdbx_seq_one_letter_code
_entity_poly.pdbx_strand_id
1 'polypeptide(L)'
;MRAVKWKVSCHDSLFIQYIYGLPQLPEHCEWHALPDVIEGSLQLRFTAKGRPLASGDAIILPWERNGVQVSIVWKNGTNVRQFFPPSKGGIRVELDQLQAGSGSFLRTAKRYIGLGVHHILIGTDHIFFVFGLLLLVSSPRKLLWTVTSFTLAHSITLGLSIFEILRFPSSVVETLIALSIVLLAKEILMAQRGEHGLAWKYPWAIAFIFGLVHGLGFAGALSLCE
;
A
#
# COMPACT_ATOMS: atom_id res chain seq x y z
N MET A 1 -13.43 -6.14 24.36
CA MET A 1 -12.54 -6.64 23.30
C MET A 1 -13.15 -7.96 22.90
N ARG A 2 -13.64 -8.11 21.67
CA ARG A 2 -14.17 -9.39 21.20
C ARG A 2 -13.57 -9.70 19.83
N ALA A 3 -12.73 -10.74 19.83
CA ALA A 3 -12.27 -11.54 18.69
C ALA A 3 -11.45 -10.85 17.60
N VAL A 4 -10.16 -11.21 17.51
CA VAL A 4 -9.43 -11.20 16.23
C VAL A 4 -9.85 -12.47 15.49
N LYS A 5 -10.61 -12.34 14.39
CA LYS A 5 -11.05 -13.46 13.54
C LYS A 5 -10.15 -13.48 12.31
N TRP A 6 -9.34 -14.53 12.21
CA TRP A 6 -8.42 -14.74 11.09
C TRP A 6 -9.22 -15.45 9.98
N LYS A 7 -8.62 -15.74 8.83
CA LYS A 7 -9.17 -16.74 7.90
C LYS A 7 -8.01 -17.48 7.31
N VAL A 8 -7.63 -18.59 7.94
CA VAL A 8 -6.66 -19.52 7.38
C VAL A 8 -7.49 -20.59 6.70
N SER A 9 -7.34 -20.78 5.39
CA SER A 9 -8.03 -21.90 4.74
C SER A 9 -7.15 -23.13 4.94
N CYS A 10 -7.35 -23.88 6.03
CA CYS A 10 -6.80 -25.23 6.18
C CYS A 10 -7.58 -26.06 7.21
N HIS A 11 -7.72 -27.36 6.89
CA HIS A 11 -8.31 -28.43 7.68
C HIS A 11 -7.67 -28.51 9.09
N ASP A 12 -8.52 -28.56 10.12
CA ASP A 12 -8.25 -29.03 11.48
C ASP A 12 -7.50 -28.16 12.51
N SER A 13 -8.16 -28.00 13.67
CA SER A 13 -7.81 -27.14 14.80
C SER A 13 -6.67 -27.67 15.68
N LEU A 14 -6.47 -28.99 15.71
CA LEU A 14 -5.45 -29.67 16.52
C LEU A 14 -4.04 -29.57 15.90
N PHE A 15 -3.93 -29.16 14.64
CA PHE A 15 -2.67 -29.12 13.89
C PHE A 15 -1.80 -27.88 14.18
N ILE A 16 -2.38 -26.76 14.63
CA ILE A 16 -1.65 -25.49 14.75
C ILE A 16 -0.77 -25.43 16.00
N GLN A 17 -1.24 -25.94 17.14
CA GLN A 17 -0.53 -25.81 18.41
C GLN A 17 0.71 -26.72 18.50
N TYR A 18 0.68 -27.88 17.83
CA TYR A 18 1.73 -28.90 17.94
C TYR A 18 2.84 -28.76 16.88
N ILE A 19 2.55 -28.15 15.72
CA ILE A 19 3.52 -28.03 14.60
C ILE A 19 4.05 -26.61 14.43
N TYR A 20 3.24 -25.58 14.68
CA TYR A 20 3.58 -24.20 14.31
C TYR A 20 3.99 -23.32 15.49
N GLY A 21 3.87 -23.78 16.74
CA GLY A 21 4.21 -22.99 17.91
C GLY A 21 3.22 -21.84 18.18
N LEU A 22 3.14 -21.44 19.45
CA LEU A 22 2.23 -20.40 19.88
C LEU A 22 2.69 -19.02 19.38
N PRO A 23 1.77 -18.17 18.90
CA PRO A 23 2.05 -16.76 18.64
C PRO A 23 2.65 -16.09 19.88
N GLN A 24 3.77 -15.38 19.71
CA GLN A 24 4.36 -14.60 20.78
C GLN A 24 3.69 -13.23 20.82
N LEU A 25 3.04 -12.93 21.94
CA LEU A 25 2.41 -11.64 22.19
C LEU A 25 3.45 -10.63 22.73
N PRO A 26 3.18 -9.31 22.61
CA PRO A 26 3.93 -8.30 23.33
C PRO A 26 3.91 -8.56 24.86
N GLU A 27 4.99 -8.23 25.57
CA GLU A 27 5.16 -8.53 27.01
C GLU A 27 4.03 -8.03 27.93
N HIS A 28 3.29 -7.02 27.50
CA HIS A 28 2.20 -6.39 28.26
C HIS A 28 0.80 -6.92 27.88
N CYS A 29 0.74 -7.98 27.07
CA CYS A 29 -0.51 -8.61 26.65
C CYS A 29 -0.70 -9.96 27.35
N GLU A 30 -1.92 -10.21 27.82
CA GLU A 30 -2.30 -11.50 28.39
C GLU A 30 -3.40 -12.16 27.56
N TRP A 31 -3.33 -13.49 27.46
CA TRP A 31 -4.34 -14.30 26.79
C TRP A 31 -5.67 -14.23 27.55
N HIS A 32 -6.75 -13.97 26.81
CA HIS A 32 -8.10 -14.07 27.33
C HIS A 32 -8.68 -15.48 27.13
N ALA A 33 -8.31 -16.13 26.03
CA ALA A 33 -8.58 -17.54 25.75
C ALA A 33 -7.40 -18.11 24.96
N LEU A 34 -7.17 -19.42 25.08
CA LEU A 34 -6.21 -20.11 24.23
C LEU A 34 -6.60 -19.96 22.74
N PRO A 35 -5.62 -19.93 21.83
CA PRO A 35 -5.87 -19.91 20.39
C PRO A 35 -6.81 -21.06 19.99
N ASP A 36 -7.86 -20.75 19.24
CA ASP A 36 -8.85 -21.74 18.79
C ASP A 36 -9.14 -21.57 17.30
N VAL A 37 -9.34 -22.66 16.56
CA VAL A 37 -9.58 -22.61 15.12
C VAL A 37 -11.06 -22.80 14.85
N ILE A 38 -11.70 -21.74 14.36
CA ILE A 38 -13.14 -21.72 14.06
C ILE A 38 -13.28 -21.49 12.56
N GLU A 39 -13.93 -22.41 11.84
CA GLU A 39 -14.14 -22.30 10.37
C GLU A 39 -12.81 -22.13 9.61
N GLY A 40 -11.80 -22.96 9.90
CA GLY A 40 -10.43 -22.87 9.36
C GLY A 40 -9.60 -21.72 9.94
N SER A 41 -10.23 -20.79 10.64
CA SER A 41 -9.61 -19.55 11.07
C SER A 41 -9.05 -19.63 12.48
N LEU A 42 -7.73 -19.57 12.66
CA LEU A 42 -7.12 -19.49 14.00
C LEU A 42 -7.48 -18.17 14.69
N GLN A 43 -8.40 -18.14 15.66
CA GLN A 43 -8.74 -16.95 16.43
C GLN A 43 -7.81 -16.76 17.63
N LEU A 44 -7.27 -15.54 17.76
CA LEU A 44 -6.48 -15.11 18.90
C LEU A 44 -7.27 -14.10 19.73
N ARG A 45 -7.42 -14.34 21.03
CA ARG A 45 -8.10 -13.42 21.95
C ARG A 45 -7.17 -13.09 23.10
N PHE A 46 -6.68 -11.86 23.12
CA PHE A 46 -5.79 -11.33 24.16
C PHE A 46 -6.20 -9.90 24.54
N THR A 47 -5.75 -9.45 25.70
CA THR A 47 -5.99 -8.11 26.23
C THR A 47 -4.68 -7.48 26.68
N ALA A 48 -4.44 -6.23 26.28
CA ALA A 48 -3.31 -5.44 26.77
C ALA A 48 -3.57 -4.94 28.20
N LYS A 49 -2.63 -5.16 29.12
CA LYS A 49 -2.65 -4.64 30.49
C LYS A 49 -1.75 -3.40 30.61
N GLY A 50 -2.18 -2.42 31.39
CA GLY A 50 -1.38 -1.24 31.77
C GLY A 50 -1.24 -0.14 30.71
N ARG A 51 -1.01 -0.50 29.44
CA ARG A 51 -0.97 0.46 28.32
C ARG A 51 -1.79 -0.02 27.11
N PRO A 52 -2.41 0.89 26.34
CA PRO A 52 -3.00 0.53 25.06
C PRO A 52 -1.92 0.01 24.09
N LEU A 53 -2.32 -0.88 23.18
CA LEU A 53 -1.46 -1.34 22.09
C LEU A 53 -0.95 -0.13 21.30
N ALA A 54 0.36 -0.04 21.17
CA ALA A 54 1.04 1.02 20.45
C ALA A 54 1.53 0.51 19.09
N SER A 55 1.79 1.45 18.19
CA SER A 55 2.42 1.16 16.88
C SER A 55 3.78 0.45 16.95
N GLY A 56 4.45 0.44 18.11
CA GLY A 56 5.71 -0.30 18.27
C GLY A 56 5.53 -1.79 18.60
N ASP A 57 4.31 -2.22 18.87
CA ASP A 57 4.06 -3.59 19.30
C ASP A 57 3.87 -4.52 18.10
N ALA A 58 4.37 -5.74 18.19
CA ALA A 58 4.24 -6.75 17.14
C ALA A 58 3.87 -8.11 17.74
N ILE A 59 3.07 -8.87 16.99
CA ILE A 59 2.83 -10.29 17.27
C ILE A 59 3.79 -11.07 16.39
N ILE A 60 4.58 -11.96 16.99
CA ILE A 60 5.51 -12.80 16.24
C ILE A 60 4.86 -14.16 16.05
N LEU A 61 4.68 -14.55 14.80
CA LEU A 61 4.22 -15.87 14.41
C LEU A 61 5.45 -16.67 14.03
N PRO A 62 5.88 -17.67 14.82
CA PRO A 62 7.10 -18.45 14.53
C PRO A 62 6.90 -19.46 13.37
N TRP A 63 6.04 -19.13 12.40
CA TRP A 63 5.58 -20.02 11.36
C TRP A 63 6.44 -19.86 10.11
N GLU A 64 6.97 -20.96 9.58
CA GLU A 64 7.67 -21.01 8.29
C GLU A 64 6.65 -21.11 7.15
N ARG A 65 6.06 -19.97 6.77
CA ARG A 65 5.04 -19.85 5.71
C ARG A 65 5.38 -18.69 4.77
N ASN A 66 4.84 -18.74 3.56
CA ASN A 66 4.97 -17.67 2.55
C ASN A 66 4.21 -16.37 2.91
N GLY A 67 3.70 -16.25 4.14
CA GLY A 67 2.98 -15.10 4.66
C GLY A 67 1.64 -15.47 5.29
N VAL A 68 1.00 -14.51 5.95
CA VAL A 68 -0.34 -14.68 6.54
C VAL A 68 -1.19 -13.45 6.28
N GLN A 69 -2.48 -13.68 6.01
CA GLN A 69 -3.49 -12.63 6.03
C GLN A 69 -4.08 -12.51 7.44
N VAL A 70 -3.93 -11.35 8.05
CA VAL A 70 -4.42 -11.05 9.40
C VAL A 70 -5.64 -10.16 9.29
N SER A 71 -6.69 -10.49 10.04
CA SER A 71 -7.94 -9.72 10.11
C SER A 71 -8.23 -9.38 11.57
N ILE A 72 -8.11 -8.10 11.93
CA ILE A 72 -8.41 -7.58 13.28
C ILE A 72 -9.77 -6.89 13.27
N VAL A 73 -10.61 -7.22 14.26
CA VAL A 73 -11.82 -6.47 14.59
C VAL A 73 -11.56 -5.68 15.87
N TRP A 74 -11.48 -4.36 15.72
CA TRP A 74 -11.26 -3.42 16.82
C TRP A 74 -12.55 -3.22 17.65
N LYS A 75 -12.42 -2.74 18.90
CA LYS A 75 -13.58 -2.49 19.79
C LYS A 75 -14.58 -1.49 19.20
N ASN A 76 -14.14 -0.59 18.32
CA ASN A 76 -14.95 0.40 17.62
C ASN A 76 -15.66 -0.19 16.38
N GLY A 77 -15.55 -1.50 16.11
CA GLY A 77 -16.14 -2.16 14.96
C GLY A 77 -15.31 -2.10 13.67
N THR A 78 -14.18 -1.40 13.67
CA THR A 78 -13.29 -1.33 12.50
C THR A 78 -12.67 -2.71 12.23
N ASN A 79 -12.84 -3.21 11.01
CA ASN A 79 -12.19 -4.42 10.51
C ASN A 79 -11.00 -4.02 9.63
N VAL A 80 -9.79 -4.44 10.00
CA VAL A 80 -8.58 -4.20 9.21
C VAL A 80 -8.03 -5.54 8.76
N ARG A 81 -7.81 -5.70 7.45
CA ARG A 81 -7.22 -6.90 6.85
C ARG A 81 -5.91 -6.53 6.16
N GLN A 82 -4.83 -7.22 6.52
CA GLN A 82 -3.53 -6.99 5.90
C GLN A 82 -2.76 -8.29 5.74
N PHE A 83 -2.03 -8.39 4.62
CA PHE A 83 -1.10 -9.49 4.38
C PHE A 83 0.28 -9.14 4.93
N PHE A 84 0.91 -10.10 5.60
CA PHE A 84 2.24 -9.98 6.16
C PHE A 84 3.16 -11.03 5.50
N PRO A 85 4.22 -10.60 4.79
CA PRO A 85 5.17 -11.50 4.16
C PRO A 85 6.07 -12.22 5.20
N PRO A 86 6.77 -13.29 4.81
CA PRO A 86 7.73 -13.97 5.69
C PRO A 86 8.87 -13.04 6.11
N SER A 87 9.33 -13.18 7.36
CA SER A 87 10.52 -12.50 7.87
C SER A 87 11.50 -13.50 8.47
N LYS A 88 12.75 -13.07 8.71
CA LYS A 88 13.76 -13.89 9.38
C LYS A 88 13.29 -14.16 10.82
N GLY A 89 13.04 -15.42 11.15
CA GLY A 89 12.52 -15.84 12.46
C GLY A 89 11.00 -15.88 12.58
N GLY A 90 10.27 -15.93 11.47
CA GLY A 90 8.81 -16.05 11.41
C GLY A 90 8.12 -14.83 10.82
N ILE A 91 6.79 -14.81 10.82
CA ILE A 91 6.01 -13.69 10.30
C ILE A 91 5.78 -12.68 11.43
N ARG A 92 6.29 -11.45 11.24
CA ARG A 92 6.10 -10.34 12.19
C ARG A 92 4.86 -9.55 11.81
N VAL A 93 3.84 -9.66 12.64
CA VAL A 93 2.58 -8.92 12.50
C VAL A 93 2.70 -7.63 13.31
N GLU A 94 3.16 -6.57 12.66
CA GLU A 94 3.29 -5.26 13.29
C GLU A 94 1.89 -4.66 13.53
N LEU A 95 1.58 -4.30 14.78
CA LEU A 95 0.26 -3.79 15.14
C LEU A 95 0.02 -2.36 14.64
N ASP A 96 1.05 -1.66 14.18
CA ASP A 96 0.92 -0.39 13.46
C ASP A 96 0.25 -0.53 12.09
N GLN A 97 0.53 -1.64 11.40
CA GLN A 97 -0.07 -1.98 10.10
C GLN A 97 -1.56 -2.25 10.28
N LEU A 98 -1.97 -2.71 11.47
CA LEU A 98 -3.35 -3.02 11.78
C LEU A 98 -4.13 -1.88 12.42
N GLN A 99 -3.59 -0.65 12.43
CA GLN A 99 -4.23 0.54 13.00
C GLN A 99 -4.51 0.43 14.52
N ALA A 100 -3.61 -0.17 15.29
CA ALA A 100 -3.66 -0.07 16.75
C ALA A 100 -3.58 1.42 17.19
N GLY A 101 -4.45 1.81 18.12
CA GLY A 101 -4.75 3.21 18.46
C GLY A 101 -3.53 4.12 18.68
N SER A 102 -3.68 5.38 18.25
CA SER A 102 -2.73 6.50 18.35
C SER A 102 -1.42 6.39 17.54
N GLY A 103 -1.54 6.13 16.24
CA GLY A 103 -0.49 6.61 15.33
C GLY A 103 -0.49 8.15 15.37
N SER A 104 0.54 8.76 15.95
CA SER A 104 0.78 10.21 15.79
C SER A 104 0.67 10.55 14.30
N PHE A 105 -0.08 11.60 13.94
CA PHE A 105 -0.23 12.04 12.55
C PHE A 105 1.11 12.14 11.82
N LEU A 106 2.17 12.56 12.53
CA LEU A 106 3.54 12.61 12.04
C LEU A 106 4.12 11.24 11.67
N ARG A 107 3.82 10.19 12.46
CA ARG A 107 4.28 8.83 12.20
C ARG A 107 3.54 8.23 11.00
N THR A 108 2.23 8.46 10.92
CA THR A 108 1.40 8.07 9.77
C THR A 108 1.89 8.77 8.50
N ALA A 109 2.07 10.10 8.55
CA ALA A 109 2.60 10.88 7.43
C ALA A 109 3.99 10.40 6.99
N LYS A 110 4.93 10.20 7.94
CA LYS A 110 6.27 9.68 7.64
C LYS A 110 6.22 8.31 6.94
N ARG A 111 5.28 7.44 7.33
CA ARG A 111 5.09 6.13 6.70
C ARG A 111 4.55 6.25 5.27
N TYR A 112 3.49 7.03 5.05
CA TYR A 112 2.95 7.26 3.71
C TYR A 112 3.96 7.93 2.79
N ILE A 113 4.76 8.87 3.30
CA ILE A 113 5.88 9.46 2.56
C ILE A 113 6.91 8.38 2.20
N GLY A 114 7.30 7.52 3.16
CA GLY A 114 8.22 6.42 2.91
C GLY A 114 7.72 5.42 1.87
N LEU A 115 6.44 5.05 1.93
CA LEU A 115 5.78 4.20 0.94
C LEU A 115 5.73 4.87 -0.45
N GLY A 116 5.42 6.17 -0.51
CA GLY A 116 5.45 6.93 -1.76
C GLY A 116 6.85 7.00 -2.38
N VAL A 117 7.88 7.25 -1.57
CA VAL A 117 9.28 7.24 -2.04
C VAL A 117 9.67 5.85 -2.58
N HIS A 118 9.31 4.79 -1.85
CA HIS A 118 9.59 3.43 -2.29
C HIS A 118 8.87 3.08 -3.60
N HIS A 119 7.62 3.51 -3.75
CA HIS A 119 6.82 3.33 -4.97
C HIS A 119 7.46 4.00 -6.18
N ILE A 120 7.90 5.26 -6.05
CA ILE A 120 8.58 5.99 -7.14
C ILE A 120 9.91 5.32 -7.51
N LEU A 121 10.66 4.78 -6.54
CA LEU A 121 11.96 4.16 -6.78
C LEU A 121 11.85 2.79 -7.48
N ILE A 122 10.77 2.04 -7.25
CA ILE A 122 10.55 0.73 -7.88
C ILE A 122 9.80 0.87 -9.21
N GLY A 123 8.96 1.90 -9.35
CA GLY A 123 8.22 2.18 -10.58
C GLY A 123 9.13 2.69 -11.69
N THR A 124 9.59 1.80 -12.58
CA THR A 124 10.37 2.17 -13.76
C THR A 124 9.61 3.16 -14.66
N ASP A 125 8.29 3.00 -14.73
CA ASP A 125 7.36 3.88 -15.42
C ASP A 125 7.41 5.33 -14.90
N HIS A 126 7.46 5.50 -13.57
CA HIS A 126 7.52 6.82 -12.92
C HIS A 126 8.87 7.50 -13.18
N ILE A 127 9.98 6.76 -13.14
CA ILE A 127 11.31 7.28 -13.43
C ILE A 127 11.37 7.79 -14.87
N PHE A 128 10.90 6.98 -15.84
CA PHE A 128 10.87 7.40 -17.25
C PHE A 128 9.96 8.60 -17.48
N PHE A 129 8.82 8.66 -16.80
CA PHE A 129 7.90 9.78 -16.91
C PHE A 129 8.51 11.09 -16.39
N VAL A 130 9.07 11.07 -15.17
CA VAL A 130 9.73 12.26 -14.57
C VAL A 130 10.92 12.69 -15.42
N PHE A 131 11.74 11.75 -15.89
CA PHE A 131 12.86 12.04 -16.77
C PHE A 131 12.40 12.67 -18.09
N GLY A 132 11.32 12.16 -18.69
CA GLY A 132 10.73 12.75 -19.89
C GLY A 132 10.24 14.19 -19.67
N LEU A 133 9.62 14.48 -18.52
CA LEU A 133 9.20 15.85 -18.17
C LEU A 133 10.39 16.80 -18.01
N LEU A 134 11.49 16.34 -17.41
CA LEU A 134 12.72 17.13 -17.27
C LEU A 134 13.33 17.49 -18.64
N LEU A 135 13.28 16.57 -19.60
CA LEU A 135 13.76 16.82 -20.96
C LEU A 135 12.83 17.76 -21.74
N LEU A 136 11.51 17.65 -21.55
CA LEU A 136 10.53 18.43 -22.29
C LEU A 136 10.42 19.88 -21.78
N VAL A 137 10.57 20.10 -20.46
CA VAL A 137 10.29 21.40 -19.82
C VAL A 137 11.59 22.07 -19.36
N SER A 138 12.11 22.97 -20.19
CA SER A 138 13.39 23.66 -19.90
C SER A 138 13.30 24.81 -18.88
N SER A 139 12.09 25.27 -18.54
CA SER A 139 11.89 26.37 -17.58
C SER A 139 11.58 25.84 -16.18
N PRO A 140 12.38 26.18 -15.15
CA PRO A 140 12.17 25.67 -13.78
C PRO A 140 10.80 26.07 -13.21
N ARG A 141 10.28 27.25 -13.57
CA ARG A 141 8.94 27.69 -13.15
C ARG A 141 7.84 26.83 -13.80
N LYS A 142 7.96 26.52 -15.09
CA LYS A 142 7.00 25.63 -15.78
C LYS A 142 7.09 24.21 -15.23
N LEU A 143 8.29 23.74 -14.94
CA LEU A 143 8.52 22.42 -14.36
C LEU A 143 7.84 22.31 -13.00
N LEU A 144 8.01 23.31 -12.12
CA LEU A 144 7.37 23.31 -10.80
C LEU A 144 5.85 23.18 -10.90
N TRP A 145 5.20 23.99 -11.74
CA TRP A 145 3.75 23.89 -11.98
C TRP A 145 3.35 22.54 -12.55
N THR A 146 4.13 22.00 -13.49
CA THR A 146 3.86 20.70 -14.13
C THR A 146 3.92 19.56 -13.13
N VAL A 147 4.97 19.50 -12.31
CA VAL A 147 5.12 18.51 -11.23
C VAL A 147 4.01 18.66 -10.19
N THR A 148 3.66 19.90 -9.84
CA THR A 148 2.58 20.17 -8.87
C THR A 148 1.23 19.67 -9.39
N SER A 149 0.92 19.93 -10.66
CA SER A 149 -0.31 19.45 -11.32
C SER A 149 -0.36 17.92 -11.37
N PHE A 150 0.76 17.25 -11.70
CA PHE A 150 0.84 15.78 -11.66
C PHE A 150 0.57 15.24 -10.26
N THR A 151 1.27 15.76 -9.24
CA THR A 151 1.13 15.33 -7.85
C THR A 151 -0.29 15.51 -7.34
N LEU A 152 -0.92 16.64 -7.67
CA LEU A 152 -2.31 16.91 -7.28
C LEU A 152 -3.28 15.89 -7.90
N ALA A 153 -3.20 15.67 -9.21
CA ALA A 153 -4.03 14.70 -9.93
C ALA A 153 -3.84 13.26 -9.43
N HIS A 154 -2.58 12.87 -9.23
CA HIS A 154 -2.22 11.57 -8.70
C HIS A 154 -2.80 11.38 -7.29
N SER A 155 -2.69 12.38 -6.42
CA SER A 155 -3.23 12.32 -5.05
C SER A 155 -4.76 12.18 -5.04
N ILE A 156 -5.46 12.88 -5.95
CA ILE A 156 -6.92 12.79 -6.10
C ILE A 156 -7.33 11.36 -6.44
N THR A 157 -6.73 10.78 -7.48
CA THR A 157 -7.09 9.44 -7.96
C THR A 157 -6.68 8.34 -7.00
N LEU A 158 -5.53 8.47 -6.36
CA LEU A 158 -5.12 7.59 -5.26
C LEU A 158 -6.15 7.62 -4.11
N GLY A 159 -6.58 8.81 -3.71
CA GLY A 159 -7.63 8.97 -2.69
C GLY A 159 -8.93 8.30 -3.10
N LEU A 160 -9.40 8.53 -4.33
CA LEU A 160 -10.62 7.91 -4.86
C LEU A 160 -10.52 6.38 -4.93
N SER A 161 -9.36 5.84 -5.28
CA SER A 161 -9.12 4.39 -5.29
C SER A 161 -9.09 3.81 -3.87
N ILE A 162 -8.48 4.49 -2.89
CA ILE A 162 -8.47 4.04 -1.48
C ILE A 162 -9.90 3.99 -0.92
N PHE A 163 -10.75 4.96 -1.27
CA PHE A 163 -12.15 4.96 -0.86
C PHE A 163 -13.03 4.04 -1.72
N GLU A 164 -12.44 3.25 -2.63
CA GLU A 164 -13.15 2.30 -3.50
C GLU A 164 -14.23 2.96 -4.38
N ILE A 165 -14.13 4.28 -4.60
CA ILE A 165 -15.07 5.05 -5.42
C ILE A 165 -14.82 4.77 -6.90
N LEU A 166 -13.56 4.55 -7.28
CA LEU A 166 -13.15 4.22 -8.64
C LEU A 166 -12.41 2.87 -8.65
N ARG A 167 -12.90 1.95 -9.49
CA ARG A 167 -12.30 0.63 -9.71
C ARG A 167 -12.08 0.40 -11.20
N PHE A 168 -10.84 0.15 -11.57
CA PHE A 168 -10.45 -0.18 -12.94
C PHE A 168 -9.61 -1.45 -12.95
N PRO A 169 -9.69 -2.30 -13.99
CA PRO A 169 -8.80 -3.44 -14.15
C PRO A 169 -7.35 -2.97 -14.25
N SER A 170 -6.43 -3.64 -13.53
CA SER A 170 -5.00 -3.31 -13.52
C SER A 170 -4.41 -3.27 -14.93
N SER A 171 -4.74 -4.25 -15.77
CA SER A 171 -4.28 -4.36 -17.17
C SER A 171 -4.61 -3.12 -18.02
N VAL A 172 -5.79 -2.53 -17.83
CA VAL A 172 -6.20 -1.30 -18.54
C VAL A 172 -5.38 -0.12 -18.04
N VAL A 173 -5.21 0.01 -16.72
CA VAL A 173 -4.45 1.10 -16.12
C VAL A 173 -2.99 1.05 -16.55
N GLU A 174 -2.35 -0.12 -16.47
CA GLU A 174 -0.96 -0.34 -16.90
C GLU A 174 -0.77 -0.01 -18.38
N THR A 175 -1.73 -0.39 -19.24
CA THR A 175 -1.70 -0.05 -20.66
C THR A 175 -1.76 1.46 -20.89
N LEU A 176 -2.62 2.17 -20.14
CA LEU A 176 -2.73 3.62 -20.24
C LEU A 176 -1.49 4.34 -19.70
N ILE A 177 -0.87 3.81 -18.63
CA ILE A 177 0.41 4.30 -18.11
C ILE A 177 1.50 4.14 -19.18
N ALA A 178 1.64 2.95 -19.76
CA ALA A 178 2.61 2.71 -20.82
C ALA A 178 2.39 3.64 -22.03
N LEU A 179 1.12 3.83 -22.43
CA LEU A 179 0.77 4.76 -23.51
C LEU A 179 1.15 6.20 -23.18
N SER A 180 0.98 6.64 -21.92
CA SER A 180 1.38 8.00 -21.50
C SER A 180 2.88 8.26 -21.69
N ILE A 181 3.72 7.26 -21.44
CA ILE A 181 5.18 7.34 -21.63
C ILE A 181 5.52 7.43 -23.12
N VAL A 182 4.88 6.61 -23.96
CA VAL A 182 5.08 6.63 -25.41
C VAL A 182 4.67 8.00 -26.00
N LEU A 183 3.54 8.55 -25.55
CA LEU A 183 3.09 9.88 -25.98
C LEU A 183 4.05 10.98 -25.52
N LEU A 184 4.58 10.90 -24.31
CA LEU A 184 5.59 11.84 -23.81
C LEU A 184 6.89 11.74 -24.62
N ALA A 185 7.36 10.54 -24.92
CA ALA A 185 8.54 10.31 -25.75
C ALA A 185 8.36 10.89 -27.17
N LYS A 186 7.18 10.70 -27.77
CA LYS A 186 6.84 11.31 -29.07
C LYS A 186 6.91 12.83 -29.01
N GLU A 187 6.34 13.46 -27.99
CA GLU A 187 6.36 14.92 -27.80
C GLU A 187 7.79 15.47 -27.64
N ILE A 188 8.67 14.74 -26.94
CA ILE A 188 10.10 15.09 -26.82
C ILE A 188 10.78 15.06 -28.20
N LEU A 189 10.54 14.02 -29.00
CA LEU A 189 11.12 13.91 -30.36
C LEU A 189 10.60 15.00 -31.29
N MET A 190 9.31 15.36 -31.19
CA MET A 190 8.74 16.49 -31.95
C MET A 190 9.38 17.82 -31.54
N ALA A 191 9.54 18.07 -30.24
CA ALA A 191 10.18 19.27 -29.73
C ALA A 191 11.63 19.42 -30.21
N GLN A 192 12.38 18.31 -30.30
CA GLN A 192 13.74 18.31 -30.87
C GLN A 192 13.79 18.67 -32.35
N ARG A 193 12.72 18.42 -33.10
CA ARG A 193 12.58 18.80 -34.52
C ARG A 193 12.08 20.23 -34.72
N GLY A 194 11.87 20.98 -33.64
CA GLY A 194 11.29 22.33 -33.68
C GLY A 194 9.77 22.34 -33.84
N GLU A 195 9.10 21.19 -33.66
CA GLU A 195 7.64 21.11 -33.67
C GLU A 195 7.08 21.22 -32.26
N HIS A 196 6.03 22.03 -32.09
CA HIS A 196 5.46 22.34 -30.78
C HIS A 196 4.14 21.60 -30.58
N GLY A 197 4.22 20.41 -29.98
CA GLY A 197 3.06 19.59 -29.60
C GLY A 197 2.31 20.11 -28.37
N LEU A 198 1.31 19.35 -27.91
CA LEU A 198 0.42 19.74 -26.82
C LEU A 198 1.13 19.73 -25.47
N ALA A 199 2.00 18.75 -25.24
CA ALA A 199 2.76 18.65 -23.99
C ALA A 199 3.81 19.75 -23.89
N TRP A 200 4.32 20.24 -25.02
CA TRP A 200 5.19 21.42 -25.03
C TRP A 200 4.45 22.72 -24.69
N LYS A 201 3.25 22.92 -25.25
CA LYS A 201 2.44 24.14 -25.05
C LYS A 201 1.77 24.19 -23.67
N TYR A 202 1.23 23.07 -23.21
CA TYR A 202 0.46 22.95 -21.97
C TYR A 202 0.96 21.79 -21.10
N PRO A 203 2.24 21.81 -20.67
CA PRO A 203 2.84 20.71 -19.93
C PRO A 203 2.09 20.40 -18.63
N TRP A 204 1.61 21.43 -17.92
CA TRP A 204 0.86 21.27 -16.68
C TRP A 204 -0.47 20.52 -16.86
N ALA A 205 -1.18 20.76 -17.96
CA ALA A 205 -2.47 20.12 -18.24
C ALA A 205 -2.28 18.65 -18.63
N ILE A 206 -1.28 18.38 -19.48
CA ILE A 206 -0.92 17.01 -19.86
C ILE A 206 -0.44 16.21 -18.64
N ALA A 207 0.41 16.82 -17.81
CA ALA A 207 0.87 16.19 -16.57
C ALA A 207 -0.28 15.95 -15.58
N PHE A 208 -1.28 16.82 -15.52
CA PHE A 208 -2.49 16.56 -14.72
C PHE A 208 -3.25 15.32 -15.23
N ILE A 209 -3.50 15.21 -16.54
CA ILE A 209 -4.20 14.06 -17.13
C ILE A 209 -3.44 12.76 -16.88
N PHE A 210 -2.13 12.75 -17.15
CA PHE A 210 -1.30 11.57 -16.89
C PHE A 210 -1.20 11.25 -15.40
N GLY A 211 -1.16 12.27 -14.53
CA GLY A 211 -1.22 12.09 -13.08
C GLY A 211 -2.48 11.38 -12.60
N LEU A 212 -3.65 11.68 -13.18
CA LEU A 212 -4.89 10.97 -12.87
C LEU A 212 -4.79 9.47 -13.20
N VAL A 213 -4.23 9.14 -14.37
CA VAL A 213 -4.06 7.75 -14.80
C VAL A 213 -3.04 7.02 -13.92
N HIS A 214 -1.91 7.66 -13.63
CA HIS A 214 -0.83 7.07 -12.81
C HIS A 214 -1.29 6.79 -11.38
N GLY A 215 -2.12 7.65 -10.79
CA GLY A 215 -2.63 7.44 -9.43
C GLY A 215 -3.55 6.22 -9.29
N LEU A 216 -4.14 5.73 -10.39
CA LEU A 216 -4.90 4.48 -10.41
C LEU A 216 -4.00 3.23 -10.38
N GLY A 217 -2.73 3.35 -10.79
CA GLY A 217 -1.79 2.21 -10.87
C GLY A 217 -1.48 1.60 -9.51
N PHE A 218 -1.58 2.38 -8.44
CA PHE A 218 -1.36 1.91 -7.07
C PHE A 218 -2.42 0.89 -6.61
N ALA A 219 -3.65 0.96 -7.13
CA ALA A 219 -4.70 0.00 -6.81
C ALA A 219 -4.42 -1.40 -7.40
N GLY A 220 -3.80 -1.46 -8.59
CA GLY A 220 -3.43 -2.69 -9.27
C GLY A 220 -2.29 -3.46 -8.59
N ALA A 221 -1.34 -2.76 -7.96
CA ALA A 221 -0.24 -3.37 -7.21
C ALA A 221 -0.71 -4.08 -5.92
N LEU A 222 -1.87 -3.71 -5.38
CA LEU A 222 -2.51 -4.42 -4.25
C LEU A 222 -3.38 -5.60 -4.67
N SER A 223 -3.69 -5.77 -5.96
CA SER A 223 -4.43 -6.92 -6.49
C SER A 223 -3.53 -8.06 -6.94
N LEU A 224 -2.46 -8.36 -6.19
CA LEU A 224 -1.71 -9.60 -6.36
C LEU A 224 -2.49 -10.78 -5.77
N CYS A 225 -3.48 -11.22 -6.54
CA CYS A 225 -4.03 -12.57 -6.56
C CYS A 225 -4.60 -12.81 -7.96
N GLU A 226 -3.72 -13.17 -8.89
CA GLU A 226 -4.01 -14.15 -9.96
C GLU A 226 -3.01 -15.30 -9.82
#